data_AF-A0A938F1E8-F1
#
_entry.id   AF-A0A938F1E8-F1
#
_cell.length_a   1.000
_cell.length_b   1.000
_cell.length_c   1.000
_cell.angle_alpha   90.00
_cell.angle_beta   90.00
_cell.angle_gamma   90.00
#
_symmetry.space_group_name_H-M   'P 1'
#
loop_
_entity.id
_entity.type
_entity.pdbx_description
1 polymer ?
#
loop_
_entity_poly.entity_id
_entity_poly.type
_entity_poly.pdbx_seq_one_letter_code
_entity_poly.pdbx_strand_id
1 'polypeptide(L)' 'MNTLIEEIEKREIKDIILTTSGCAGLCGKEPMATVELKGEAPVKYIELTPEKTLRILKEHILGGKIVKEYMLAIGSERVS' A
#
# COMPACT_ATOMS: atom_id res chain seq x y z
N MET A 1 8.26 -2.65 9.02
CA MET A 1 8.75 -1.77 7.95
C MET A 1 9.86 -2.43 7.12
N ASN A 2 10.83 -3.12 7.74
CA ASN A 2 11.98 -3.73 7.04
C ASN A 2 11.60 -4.75 5.95
N THR A 3 10.58 -5.58 6.18
CA THR A 3 10.18 -6.65 5.24
C THR A 3 9.77 -6.16 3.85
N LEU A 4 9.21 -4.96 3.73
CA LEU A 4 8.84 -4.37 2.43
C LEU A 4 10.07 -3.96 1.64
N ILE A 5 10.99 -3.26 2.30
CA ILE A 5 12.22 -2.74 1.69
C ILE A 5 13.08 -3.92 1.24
N GLU A 6 13.25 -4.94 2.08
CA GLU A 6 14.00 -6.14 1.73
C GLU A 6 13.43 -6.88 0.51
N GLU A 7 12.10 -6.96 0.36
CA GLU A 7 11.47 -7.62 -0.78
C GLU A 7 11.57 -6.77 -2.06
N ILE A 8 11.50 -5.44 -1.94
CA ILE A 8 11.71 -4.49 -3.05
C ILE A 8 13.16 -4.58 -3.54
N GLU A 9 14.13 -4.59 -2.62
CA GLU A 9 15.56 -4.74 -2.93
C GLU A 9 15.87 -6.10 -3.53
N LYS A 10 15.34 -7.20 -2.96
CA LYS A 10 15.52 -8.56 -3.49
C LYS A 10 14.97 -8.75 -4.90
N ARG A 11 13.91 -8.02 -5.25
CA ARG A 11 13.26 -8.11 -6.57
C ARG A 11 13.75 -7.05 -7.54
N GLU A 12 14.72 -6.22 -7.14
CA GLU A 12 15.22 -5.07 -7.92
C GLU A 12 14.10 -4.17 -8.47
N ILE A 13 13.02 -3.99 -7.72
CA ILE A 13 11.87 -3.21 -8.19
C ILE A 13 12.22 -1.72 -8.06
N LYS A 14 12.68 -1.12 -9.16
CA LYS A 14 13.10 0.29 -9.21
C LYS A 14 11.94 1.29 -9.39
N ASP A 15 10.75 0.80 -9.70
CA ASP A 15 9.56 1.61 -9.97
C ASP A 15 8.67 1.86 -8.74
N ILE A 16 9.07 1.43 -7.54
CA ILE A 16 8.30 1.67 -6.30
C ILE A 16 8.93 2.82 -5.51
N ILE A 17 8.15 3.86 -5.27
CA ILE A 17 8.50 4.94 -4.34
C ILE A 17 7.79 4.68 -3.02
N LEU A 18 8.55 4.43 -1.96
CA LEU A 18 8.02 4.36 -0.60
C LEU A 18 8.15 5.72 0.06
N THR A 19 7.02 6.35 0.38
CA THR A 19 6.98 7.62 1.10
C THR A 19 6.28 7.44 2.44
N THR A 20 6.87 7.98 3.50
CA THR A 20 6.21 8.08 4.80
C THR A 20 5.36 9.35 4.82
N SER A 21 4.06 9.19 4.98
CA SER A 21 3.16 10.32 5.26
C SER A 21 2.98 10.46 6.77
N GLY A 22 2.79 11.71 7.22
CA GLY A 22 2.46 12.01 8.61
C GLY A 22 1.07 11.48 9.02
N CYS A 23 0.70 11.70 10.29
CA CYS A 23 -0.56 11.22 10.86
C CYS A 23 -1.77 11.54 9.97
N ALA A 24 -2.45 10.50 9.48
CA ALA A 24 -3.64 10.62 8.65
C ALA A 24 -4.92 10.93 9.45
N GLY A 25 -4.81 11.25 10.75
CA GLY A 25 -5.95 11.44 11.65
C GLY A 25 -6.70 10.14 11.98
N LEU A 26 -6.14 8.99 11.62
CA LEU A 26 -6.72 7.65 11.73
C LEU A 26 -5.93 6.76 12.71
N CYS A 27 -5.54 7.31 13.87
CA CYS A 27 -4.66 6.62 14.84
C CYS A 27 -5.16 5.24 15.32
N GLY A 28 -6.45 4.93 15.17
CA GLY A 28 -7.02 3.64 15.53
C GLY A 28 -6.88 2.53 14.46
N LYS A 29 -6.35 2.84 13.26
CA LYS A 29 -6.31 1.91 12.11
C LYS A 29 -4.91 1.73 11.52
N GLU A 30 -3.90 2.26 12.20
CA GLU A 30 -2.49 2.04 11.86
C GLU A 30 -2.08 0.60 12.22
N PRO A 31 -1.12 -0.01 11.50
CA PRO A 31 -0.37 0.54 10.38
C PRO A 31 -1.18 0.59 9.08
N MET A 32 -1.04 1.66 8.30
CA MET A 32 -1.74 1.86 7.03
C MET A 32 -0.77 2.16 5.89
N ALA A 33 -1.16 1.83 4.66
CA ALA A 33 -0.41 2.16 3.45
C ALA A 33 -1.37 2.54 2.32
N THR A 34 -0.96 3.49 1.50
CA THR A 34 -1.67 3.83 0.26
C THR A 34 -0.86 3.29 -0.90
N VAL A 35 -1.51 2.55 -1.79
CA VAL A 35 -0.90 2.06 -3.03
C VAL A 35 -1.45 2.90 -4.18
N GLU A 36 -0.56 3.57 -4.89
CA GLU A 36 -0.88 4.40 -6.04
C GLU A 36 -0.26 3.76 -7.29
N LEU A 37 -1.10 3.34 -8.23
CA LEU A 37 -0.67 2.79 -9.52
C LEU A 37 -1.01 3.78 -10.63
N LYS A 38 -0.12 3.89 -11.62
CA LYS A 38 -0.28 4.85 -12.71
C LYS A 38 -1.54 4.52 -13.53
N GLY A 39 -2.50 5.44 -13.54
CA GLY A 39 -3.76 5.28 -14.27
C GLY A 39 -4.87 4.59 -13.47
N GLU A 40 -4.63 4.25 -12.21
CA GLU A 40 -5.63 3.68 -11.31
C GLU A 40 -5.92 4.60 -10.13
N ALA A 41 -7.10 4.44 -9.53
CA ALA A 41 -7.44 5.16 -8.30
C ALA A 41 -6.59 4.64 -7.13
N PRO A 42 -6.08 5.52 -6.25
CA PRO A 42 -5.24 5.11 -5.13
C PRO A 42 -6.03 4.23 -4.15
N VAL A 43 -5.40 3.20 -3.60
CA VAL A 43 -6.05 2.23 -2.70
C VAL A 43 -5.44 2.32 -1.32
N LYS A 44 -6.27 2.57 -0.31
CA LYS A 44 -5.85 2.64 1.09
C LYS A 44 -6.04 1.29 1.77
N TYR A 45 -4.98 0.79 2.42
CA TYR A 45 -4.96 -0.42 3.23
C TYR A 45 -4.68 -0.05 4.70
N ILE A 46 -5.30 -0.78 5.62
CA ILE A 46 -5.21 -0.56 7.07
C ILE A 46 -4.91 -1.87 7.81
N GLU A 47 -4.58 -1.76 9.11
CA GLU A 47 -4.30 -2.91 9.98
C GLU A 47 -3.29 -3.88 9.34
N LEU A 48 -2.25 -3.30 8.74
CA LEU A 48 -1.26 -4.03 7.95
C LEU A 48 -0.36 -4.87 8.84
N THR A 49 -0.25 -6.15 8.48
CA THR A 49 0.74 -7.09 9.03
C THR A 49 1.79 -7.40 7.95
N PRO A 50 2.96 -7.95 8.30
CA PRO A 50 3.97 -8.35 7.31
C PRO A 50 3.39 -9.29 6.23
N GLU A 51 2.52 -10.21 6.61
CA GLU A 51 1.85 -11.15 5.71
C GLU A 51 0.89 -10.44 4.74
N LYS A 52 0.01 -9.57 5.25
CA LYS A 52 -0.90 -8.76 4.41
C LYS A 52 -0.12 -7.89 3.44
N THR A 53 0.96 -7.30 3.92
CA THR A 53 1.81 -6.42 3.14
C THR A 53 2.49 -7.16 1.97
N LEU A 54 3.02 -8.35 2.21
CA LEU A 54 3.59 -9.19 1.15
C LEU A 54 2.54 -9.60 0.12
N ARG A 55 1.30 -9.87 0.56
CA ARG A 55 0.20 -10.20 -0.36
C ARG A 55 -0.21 -9.00 -1.21
N ILE A 56 -0.30 -7.80 -0.61
CA ILE A 56 -0.58 -6.55 -1.35
C ILE A 56 0.54 -6.29 -2.37
N LEU A 57 1.80 -6.47 -2.00
CA LEU A 57 2.92 -6.32 -2.94
C LEU A 57 2.80 -7.28 -4.13
N LYS A 58 2.55 -8.56 -3.89
CA LYS A 58 2.49 -9.58 -4.95
C LYS A 58 1.24 -9.47 -5.83
N GLU A 59 0.07 -9.33 -5.23
CA GLU A 59 -1.19 -9.34 -5.98
C GLU A 59 -1.52 -7.96 -6.55
N HIS A 60 -1.39 -6.90 -5.76
CA HIS A 60 -1.79 -5.56 -6.18
C HIS A 60 -0.66 -4.83 -6.92
N ILE A 61 0.50 -4.66 -6.29
CA ILE A 61 1.59 -3.85 -6.86
C ILE A 61 2.20 -4.54 -8.09
N LEU A 62 2.48 -5.84 -8.00
CA LEU A 62 3.09 -6.61 -9.10
C LEU A 62 2.04 -7.22 -10.05
N GLY A 63 0.86 -7.56 -9.54
CA GLY A 63 -0.17 -8.28 -10.29
C GLY A 63 -1.33 -7.42 -10.81
N GLY A 64 -1.41 -6.14 -10.40
CA GLY A 64 -2.52 -5.25 -10.76
C GLY A 64 -3.88 -5.66 -10.18
N LYS A 65 -3.91 -6.53 -9.16
CA LYS A 65 -5.15 -7.05 -8.54
C LYS A 65 -5.30 -6.54 -7.11
N ILE A 66 -6.28 -5.66 -6.91
CA ILE A 66 -6.61 -5.10 -5.59
C ILE A 66 -7.02 -6.20 -4.61
N VAL A 67 -6.39 -6.22 -3.43
CA VAL A 67 -6.72 -7.15 -2.35
C VAL A 67 -7.86 -6.55 -1.51
N LYS A 68 -9.09 -6.64 -2.01
CA LYS A 68 -10.29 -6.00 -1.40
C LYS A 68 -10.50 -6.34 0.08
N GLU A 69 -10.04 -7.49 0.54
CA GLU A 69 -10.13 -7.96 1.94
C GLU A 69 -9.40 -7.03 2.94
N TYR A 70 -8.33 -6.37 2.51
CA TYR A 70 -7.51 -5.51 3.39
C TYR A 70 -7.73 -4.03 3.15
N MET A 71 -8.57 -3.70 2.17
CA MET A 71 -8.78 -2.35 1.70
C MET A 71 -9.76 -1.61 2.59
N LEU A 72 -9.41 -0.37 2.93
CA LEU A 72 -10.33 0.57 3.56
C LEU A 72 -11.14 1.36 2.53
N ALA A 73 -10.46 1.88 1.50
CA ALA A 73 -11.08 2.76 0.51
C ALA A 73 -10.30 2.76 -0.82
N ILE A 74 -11.01 3.07 -1.91
CA ILE A 74 -10.45 3.37 -3.24
C ILE A 74 -10.74 4.85 -3.53
N GLY A 75 -9.74 5.56 -4.04
CA GLY A 75 -9.83 6.97 -4.37
C GLY A 75 -9.18 7.89 -3.33
N SER A 76 -8.94 9.12 -3.75
CA SER A 76 -8.49 10.19 -2.87
C SER A 76 -9.70 10.76 -2.13
N GLU A 77 -9.56 11.05 -0.83
CA GLU A 77 -10.52 11.90 -0.09
C GLU A 77 -10.45 13.36 -0.55
N ARG A 78 -9.49 13.72 -1.42
CA ARG A 78 -9.44 15.03 -2.05
C ARG A 78 -10.31 15.03 -3.30
N VAL A 79 -11.55 15.47 -3.12
CA VAL A 79 -12.31 16.15 -4.16
C VAL A 79 -11.76 17.58 -4.21
N SER A 80 -10.96 17.86 -5.24
CA SER A 80 -10.36 19.17 -5.56
C SER A 80 -9.34 19.77 -4.58
#